data_AF-A0A6M4X3V1-F1
#
_entry.id   AF-A0A6M4X3V1-F1
#
_cell.length_a   1.000
_cell.length_b   1.000
_cell.length_c   1.000
_cell.angle_alpha   90.00
_cell.angle_beta   90.00
_cell.angle_gamma   90.00
#
_symmetry.space_group_name_H-M   'P 1'
#
loop_
_entity.id
_entity.type
_entity.pdbx_description
1 polymer ?
#
loop_
_entity_poly.entity_id
_entity_poly.type
_entity_poly.pdbx_seq_one_letter_code
_entity_poly.pdbx_strand_id
1 'polypeptide(L)' 'MRELNCPGCPGRRSPRQYLCRTCWFALPQATRVRLTLRDGRALLRLRQLHQELAARTPLGVIRVGR' A
#
# COMPACT_ATOMS: atom_id res chain seq x y z
N MET A 1 -2.18 -21.78 2.76
CA MET A 1 -2.08 -20.33 3.02
C MET A 1 -2.94 -19.62 2.00
N ARG A 2 -3.91 -18.80 2.40
CA ARG A 2 -4.80 -18.12 1.47
C ARG A 2 -4.09 -16.86 0.96
N GLU A 3 -3.56 -16.94 -0.25
CA GLU A 3 -2.90 -15.82 -0.92
C GLU A 3 -3.97 -14.82 -1.36
N LEU A 4 -3.82 -13.55 -1.00
CA LEU A 4 -4.74 -12.50 -1.44
C LEU A 4 -4.16 -11.79 -2.66
N ASN A 5 -5.02 -11.37 -3.57
CA ASN A 5 -4.59 -10.51 -4.68
C ASN A 5 -4.07 -9.18 -4.13
N CYS A 6 -2.95 -8.73 -4.69
CA CYS A 6 -2.43 -7.41 -4.41
C CYS A 6 -3.32 -6.37 -5.13
N PRO A 7 -3.76 -5.30 -4.46
CA PRO A 7 -4.57 -4.27 -5.10
C PRO A 7 -3.78 -3.40 -6.09
N GLY A 8 -2.44 -3.40 -6.00
CA GLY A 8 -1.58 -2.54 -6.84
C GLY A 8 -0.79 -3.27 -7.91
N CYS A 9 -0.92 -4.59 -8.02
CA CYS A 9 -0.30 -5.37 -9.08
C CYS A 9 -1.05 -6.70 -9.25
N PRO A 10 -0.92 -7.38 -10.39
CA PRO A 10 -1.45 -8.74 -10.57
C PRO A 10 -0.75 -9.81 -9.70
N GLY A 11 0.13 -9.40 -8.77
CA GLY A 11 0.83 -10.30 -7.85
C GLY A 11 -0.01 -10.72 -6.64
N ARG A 12 0.56 -11.64 -5.86
CA ARG A 12 -0.04 -12.17 -4.63
C ARG A 12 0.58 -11.52 -3.40
N ARG A 13 -0.21 -11.33 -2.36
CA ARG A 13 0.22 -10.85 -1.03
C ARG A 13 -0.21 -11.83 0.06
N SER A 14 0.55 -11.88 1.13
CA SER A 14 0.13 -12.58 2.35
C SER A 14 -0.99 -11.80 3.05
N PRO A 15 -1.95 -12.47 3.72
CA PRO A 15 -3.05 -11.81 4.42
C PRO A 15 -2.62 -10.91 5.59
N ARG A 16 -1.39 -11.07 6.08
CA ARG A 16 -0.77 -10.19 7.07
C ARG A 16 -0.08 -8.96 6.48
N GLN A 17 -0.02 -8.82 5.16
CA GLN A 17 0.64 -7.70 4.47
C GLN A 17 -0.38 -6.78 3.81
N TYR A 18 -0.15 -5.47 3.91
CA TYR A 18 -0.98 -4.48 3.23
C TYR A 18 -0.81 -4.51 1.71
N LEU A 19 0.37 -4.87 1.22
CA LEU A 19 0.71 -4.97 -0.20
C LEU A 19 1.65 -6.15 -0.39
N CYS A 20 1.81 -6.63 -1.63
CA CYS A 20 2.88 -7.57 -1.90
C CYS A 20 4.24 -6.90 -1.68
N ARG A 21 5.28 -7.71 -1.45
CA ARG A 21 6.63 -7.21 -1.14
C ARG A 21 7.16 -6.26 -2.23
N THR A 22 6.92 -6.56 -3.50
CA THR A 22 7.32 -5.73 -4.65
C THR A 22 6.64 -4.37 -4.63
N CYS A 23 5.31 -4.34 -4.48
CA CYS A 23 4.56 -3.08 -4.38
C CYS A 23 4.97 -2.28 -3.13
N TRP A 24 5.28 -2.96 -2.03
CA TRP A 24 5.79 -2.31 -0.83
C TRP A 24 7.13 -1.63 -1.11
N PHE A 25 8.08 -2.29 -1.80
CA PHE A 25 9.36 -1.70 -2.17
C PHE A 25 9.26 -0.59 -3.21
N ALA A 26 8.27 -0.64 -4.09
CA ALA A 26 7.99 0.41 -5.07
C ALA A 26 7.47 1.71 -4.42
N LEU A 27 6.96 1.65 -3.19
CA LEU A 27 6.53 2.85 -2.48
C LEU A 27 7.72 3.69 -2.02
N PRO A 28 7.59 5.03 -2.07
CA PRO A 28 8.60 5.92 -1.52
C PRO A 28 8.86 5.58 -0.05
N GLN A 29 10.13 5.67 0.38
CA GLN A 29 10.52 5.33 1.75
C GLN A 29 9.74 6.15 2.79
N ALA A 30 9.47 7.42 2.50
CA ALA A 30 8.61 8.26 3.34
C ALA A 30 7.19 7.69 3.51
N THR A 31 6.58 7.18 2.43
CA THR A 31 5.25 6.53 2.46
C THR A 31 5.31 5.22 3.25
N ARG A 32 6.35 4.40 3.06
CA ARG A 32 6.56 3.18 3.85
C ARG A 32 6.65 3.47 5.34
N VAL A 33 7.49 4.43 5.75
CA VAL A 33 7.64 4.83 7.16
C VAL A 33 6.29 5.27 7.73
N ARG A 34 5.53 6.09 6.98
CA ARG A 34 4.17 6.52 7.38
C ARG A 34 3.17 5.38 7.47
N LEU A 35 3.25 4.36 6.63
CA LEU A 35 2.36 3.19 6.71
C LEU A 35 2.74 2.25 7.85
N THR A 36 4.02 2.20 8.22
CA THR A 36 4.51 1.45 9.39
C THR A 36 4.08 2.12 10.69
N LEU A 37 3.95 3.45 10.70
CA LEU A 37 3.35 4.20 11.81
C LEU A 37 1.85 3.86 11.94
N ARG A 38 1.54 2.98 12.90
CA ARG A 38 0.17 2.59 13.26
C ARG A 38 -0.51 3.70 14.08
N ASP A 39 -0.72 4.85 13.46
CA ASP A 39 -1.57 5.91 13.99
C ASP A 39 -3.05 5.58 13.79
N GLY A 40 -3.94 6.29 14.51
CA GLY A 40 -5.38 6.26 14.25
C GLY A 40 -5.77 6.63 12.80
N ARG A 41 -4.85 7.27 12.04
CA ARG A 41 -5.02 7.60 10.62
C ARG A 41 -4.46 6.53 9.66
N ALA A 42 -3.88 5.44 10.15
CA ALA A 42 -3.30 4.39 9.30
C ALA A 42 -4.33 3.78 8.33
N LEU A 43 -5.58 3.58 8.79
CA LEU A 43 -6.67 3.12 7.95
C LEU A 43 -7.05 4.13 6.85
N LEU A 44 -7.00 5.43 7.16
CA LEU A 44 -7.26 6.50 6.18
C LEU A 44 -6.17 6.52 5.09
N ARG A 45 -4.90 6.40 5.49
CA ARG A 45 -3.77 6.27 4.55
C ARG A 45 -3.90 5.04 3.66
N LEU A 46 -4.36 3.91 4.23
CA LEU A 46 -4.59 2.69 3.47
C LEU A 46 -5.73 2.86 2.46
N ARG A 47 -6.82 3.55 2.83
CA ARG A 47 -7.91 3.87 1.89
C ARG A 47 -7.42 4.79 0.77
N GLN A 48 -6.67 5.84 1.08
CA GLN A 48 -6.07 6.71 0.06
C GLN A 48 -5.19 5.90 -0.89
N LEU A 49 -4.34 5.03 -0.37
CA LEU A 49 -3.52 4.15 -1.19
C LEU A 49 -4.37 3.23 -2.09
N HIS A 50 -5.44 2.62 -1.57
CA HIS A 50 -6.34 1.84 -2.40
C HIS A 50 -7.06 2.67 -3.47
N GLN A 51 -7.43 3.92 -3.18
CA GLN A 51 -8.03 4.81 -4.18
C GLN A 51 -7.04 5.19 -5.28
N GLU A 52 -5.81 5.55 -4.92
CA GLU A 52 -4.75 5.83 -5.89
C GLU A 52 -4.43 4.59 -6.75
N LEU A 53 -4.45 3.40 -6.14
CA LEU A 53 -4.30 2.14 -6.88
C LEU A 53 -5.47 1.87 -7.83
N ALA A 54 -6.70 2.15 -7.39
CA ALA A 54 -7.88 2.06 -8.24
C ALA A 54 -7.83 3.09 -9.39
N ALA A 55 -7.24 4.26 -9.14
CA ALA A 55 -6.96 5.30 -10.13
C ALA A 55 -5.78 4.96 -11.06
N ARG A 56 -5.15 3.77 -10.92
CA ARG A 56 -3.97 3.34 -11.66
C ARG A 56 -2.75 4.25 -11.48
N THR A 57 -2.67 4.98 -10.36
CA THR A 57 -1.50 5.81 -10.03
C THR A 57 -0.29 4.90 -9.79
N PRO A 58 0.88 5.19 -10.39
CA PRO A 58 2.10 4.45 -10.14
C PRO A 58 2.51 4.58 -8.66
N LEU A 59 2.76 3.44 -8.01
CA LEU A 59 3.14 3.33 -6.59
C LEU A 59 4.31 4.24 -6.18
N GLY A 60 5.26 4.50 -7.08
CA GLY A 60 6.40 5.39 -6.83
C GLY A 60 6.03 6.86 -6.66
N VAL A 61 4.83 7.26 -7.10
CA VAL A 61 4.32 8.64 -7.01
C VAL A 61 3.28 8.78 -5.90
N ILE A 62 2.73 7.67 -5.40
CA ILE A 62 1.70 7.68 -4.35
C ILE A 62 2.25 8.27 -3.05
N ARG A 63 1.72 9.43 -2.69
CA ARG A 63 2.01 10.14 -1.43
C ARG A 63 0.76 10.10 -0.56
N VAL A 64 0.80 9.28 0.49
CA VAL A 64 -0.26 9.30 1.50
C VAL A 64 -0.04 10.48 2.47
N GLY A 65 -1.12 11.21 2.73
CA GLY A 65 -1.12 12.41 3.59
C GLY A 65 -0.89 12.08 5.07
N ARG A 66 -0.76 13.14 5.89
CA ARG A 66 -0.57 13.05 7.35
C ARG A 66 -1.83 12.58 8.10
#